data_AF-A0A958DID5-F1
#
_entry.id   AF-A0A958DID5-F1
#
_cell.length_a   1.000
_cell.length_b   1.000
_cell.length_c   1.000
_cell.angle_alpha   90.00
_cell.angle_beta   90.00
_cell.angle_gamma   90.00
#
_symmetry.space_group_name_H-M   'P 1'
#
loop_
_entity.id
_entity.type
_entity.pdbx_description
1 polymer ?
#
loop_
_entity_poly.entity_id
_entity_poly.type
_entity_poly.pdbx_seq_one_letter_code
_entity_poly.pdbx_strand_id
1 'polypeptide(L)' 'KYGPYDAFSVESDWYLPRYLAIDQLPIPVMIENYRSGLIWGLFMSAPEIQKGLQKLDIQR' A
#
# COMPACT_ATOMS: atom_id res chain seq x y z
N LYS A 1 -9.57 -14.12 10.56
CA LYS A 1 -8.46 -14.29 9.58
C LYS A 1 -8.32 -13.01 8.76
N TYR A 2 -7.12 -12.62 8.35
CA TYR A 2 -6.75 -11.25 7.93
C TYR A 2 -6.46 -11.07 6.44
N GLY A 3 -7.05 -11.91 5.57
CA GLY A 3 -6.78 -11.94 4.14
C GLY A 3 -5.79 -13.05 3.74
N PRO A 4 -5.13 -12.92 2.57
CA PRO A 4 -4.08 -13.83 2.12
C PRO A 4 -2.95 -13.95 3.15
N TYR A 5 -2.29 -15.10 3.17
CA TYR A 5 -1.06 -15.26 3.95
C TYR A 5 0.12 -14.66 3.21
N ASP A 6 1.18 -14.43 3.97
CA ASP A 6 2.44 -13.83 3.55
C ASP A 6 3.02 -14.41 2.25
N ALA A 7 3.11 -15.73 2.17
CA ALA A 7 3.64 -16.44 1.01
C ALA A 7 3.19 -17.90 0.98
N PHE A 8 3.32 -18.53 -0.19
CA PHE A 8 3.18 -19.98 -0.38
C PHE A 8 4.07 -20.46 -1.53
N SER A 9 4.36 -21.76 -1.57
CA SER A 9 5.04 -22.43 -2.68
C SER A 9 4.29 -23.71 -3.03
N VAL A 10 3.71 -23.76 -4.23
CA VAL A 10 3.02 -24.96 -4.74
C VAL A 10 4.01 -26.08 -5.05
N GLU A 11 5.15 -25.73 -5.64
CA GLU A 11 6.22 -26.68 -6.00
C GLU A 11 6.79 -27.40 -4.78
N SER A 12 6.88 -26.69 -3.64
CA SER A 12 7.41 -27.24 -2.39
C SER A 12 6.34 -27.73 -1.41
N ASP A 13 5.06 -27.74 -1.81
CA ASP A 13 3.90 -28.00 -0.93
C ASP A 13 3.95 -27.23 0.40
N TRP A 14 4.33 -25.94 0.35
CA TRP A 14 4.55 -25.11 1.52
C TRP A 14 3.51 -24.00 1.62
N TYR A 15 2.73 -24.06 2.69
CA TYR A 15 1.70 -23.07 3.03
C TYR A 15 1.78 -22.75 4.51
N LEU A 16 2.45 -21.65 4.86
CA LEU A 16 2.63 -21.25 6.25
C LEU A 16 1.62 -20.15 6.61
N PRO A 17 0.71 -20.36 7.59
CA PRO A 17 -0.29 -19.37 7.96
C PRO A 17 0.31 -18.23 8.79
N ARG A 18 1.09 -17.36 8.14
CA ARG A 18 1.70 -16.16 8.72
C ARG A 18 1.21 -14.91 8.01
N TYR A 19 1.30 -13.80 8.73
CA TYR A 19 0.97 -12.47 8.26
C TYR A 19 2.08 -11.52 8.66
N LEU A 20 2.50 -10.67 7.74
CA LEU A 20 3.38 -9.55 8.02
C LEU A 20 2.62 -8.25 7.74
N ALA A 21 2.72 -7.29 8.66
CA ALA A 21 1.98 -6.04 8.53
C ALA A 21 2.35 -5.30 7.23
N ILE A 22 3.62 -5.31 6.86
CA ILE A 22 4.11 -4.65 5.64
C ILE A 22 3.57 -5.28 4.35
N ASP A 23 3.16 -6.56 4.38
CA ASP A 23 2.57 -7.26 3.23
C ASP A 23 1.04 -7.14 3.24
N GLN A 24 0.42 -7.19 4.42
CA GLN A 24 -1.04 -7.07 4.54
C GLN A 24 -1.55 -5.65 4.33
N LEU A 25 -0.87 -4.63 4.84
CA LEU A 25 -1.36 -3.25 4.86
C LEU A 25 -1.47 -2.61 3.47
N PRO A 26 -0.54 -2.82 2.53
CA PRO A 26 -0.66 -2.26 1.20
C PRO A 26 -1.88 -2.80 0.42
N ILE A 27 -2.31 -4.04 0.68
CA ILE A 27 -3.43 -4.67 -0.06
C ILE A 27 -4.71 -3.82 0.02
N PRO A 28 -5.30 -3.54 1.20
CA PRO A 28 -6.50 -2.72 1.29
C PRO A 28 -6.23 -1.25 0.94
N VAL A 29 -5.05 -0.71 1.25
CA VAL A 29 -4.70 0.68 0.93
C VAL A 29 -4.70 0.91 -0.59
N MET A 30 -4.11 -0.01 -1.35
CA MET A 30 -4.02 0.10 -2.79
C MET A 30 -5.35 -0.24 -3.48
N ILE A 31 -6.13 -1.19 -2.95
CA ILE A 31 -7.51 -1.42 -3.41
C ILE A 31 -8.35 -0.15 -3.24
N GLU A 32 -8.26 0.52 -2.10
CA GLU A 32 -9.07 1.73 -1.86
C GLU A 32 -8.58 2.92 -2.68
N ASN A 33 -7.26 3.06 -2.88
CA ASN A 33 -6.71 4.04 -3.82
C ASN A 33 -7.22 3.82 -5.24
N TYR A 34 -7.35 2.57 -5.70
CA TYR A 34 -7.95 2.28 -7.00
C TYR A 34 -9.44 2.66 -7.06
N ARG A 35 -10.21 2.37 -6.01
CA ARG A 35 -11.67 2.58 -5.99
C ARG A 35 -12.08 4.06 -5.89
N SER A 36 -11.41 4.81 -5.02
CA SER A 36 -11.83 6.18 -4.67
C SER A 36 -10.67 7.18 -4.67
N GLY A 37 -9.42 6.71 -4.72
CA GLY A 37 -8.25 7.56 -4.53
C GLY A 37 -8.12 8.13 -3.12
N LEU A 38 -8.82 7.59 -2.11
CA LEU A 38 -8.91 8.18 -0.77
C LEU A 38 -7.55 8.54 -0.16
N ILE A 39 -6.63 7.58 -0.07
CA ILE A 39 -5.35 7.79 0.63
C ILE A 39 -4.45 8.73 -0.17
N TRP A 40 -4.42 8.59 -1.50
CA TRP A 40 -3.74 9.56 -2.38
C TRP A 40 -4.32 10.97 -2.26
N GLY A 41 -5.64 11.11 -2.24
CA GLY A 41 -6.32 12.39 -2.10
C GLY A 41 -5.98 13.06 -0.77
N LEU A 42 -6.02 12.31 0.33
CA LEU A 42 -5.62 12.80 1.65
C LEU A 42 -4.14 13.20 1.69
N PHE A 43 -3.23 12.30 1.28
CA PHE A 43 -1.79 12.57 1.31
C PHE A 43 -1.41 13.77 0.43
N MET A 44 -1.95 13.85 -0.79
CA MET A 44 -1.68 14.95 -1.72
C MET A 44 -2.38 16.25 -1.32
N SER A 45 -3.35 16.24 -0.41
CA SER A 45 -3.98 17.47 0.09
C SER A 45 -3.12 18.21 1.14
N ALA A 46 -2.11 17.56 1.71
CA ALA A 46 -1.25 18.15 2.72
C ALA A 46 -0.34 19.25 2.14
N PRO A 47 -0.39 20.49 2.67
CA PRO A 47 0.42 21.61 2.16
C PRO A 47 1.93 21.36 2.22
N GLU A 48 2.42 20.68 3.26
CA GLU A 48 3.81 20.29 3.42
C GLU A 48 4.29 19.33 2.33
N ILE A 49 3.43 18.43 1.85
CA ILE A 49 3.74 17.52 0.75
C ILE A 49 3.88 18.33 -0.54
N GLN A 50 2.95 19.24 -0.82
CA GLN A 50 3.02 20.11 -2.00
C GLN A 50 4.30 20.98 -2.01
N LYS A 51 4.64 21.58 -0.86
CA LYS A 51 5.89 22.35 -0.70
C LYS A 51 7.12 21.47 -0.91
N GLY A 52 7.11 20.24 -0.39
CA GLY A 52 8.20 19.29 -0.55
C GLY A 52 8.44 18.93 -2.02
N LEU A 53 7.37 18.61 -2.76
CA LEU A 53 7.44 18.31 -4.19
C LEU A 53 8.00 19.48 -5.00
N GLN A 54 7.53 20.70 -4.74
CA GLN A 54 8.05 21.92 -5.38
C GLN A 54 9.54 22.14 -5.10
N LYS A 55 9.98 21.93 -3.86
CA LYS A 55 11.39 22.08 -3.48
C LYS A 55 12.30 21.07 -4.20
N LEU A 56 11.76 19.91 -4.56
CA LEU A 56 12.45 18.84 -5.26
C LEU A 56 12.27 18.87 -6.79
N ASP A 57 11.59 19.90 -7.32
CA ASP A 57 11.24 20.02 -8.75
C ASP A 57 10.47 18.82 -9.32
N ILE A 58 9.61 18.20 -8.48
CA ILE A 58 8.74 17.10 -8.88
C ILE A 58 7.38 17.66 -9.28
N GLN A 59 6.99 17.41 -10.53
CA GLN A 59 5.67 17.78 -11.06
C GLN A 59 4.65 16.69 -10.79
N ARG A 60 3.39 17.11 -10.65
CA ARG A 60 2.24 16.21 -10.48
C ARG A 60 1.70 15.75 -11.84
#